data_AF-A0A1J4K065-F1
#
_entry.id   AF-A0A1J4K065-F1
#
_cell.length_a   1.000
_cell.length_b   1.000
_cell.length_c   1.000
_cell.angle_alpha   90.00
_cell.angle_beta   90.00
_cell.angle_gamma   90.00
#
_symmetry.space_group_name_H-M   'P 1'
#
loop_
_entity.id
_entity.type
_entity.pdbx_description
1 polymer ?
#
loop_
_entity_poly.entity_id
_entity_poly.type
_entity_poly.pdbx_seq_one_letter_code
_entity_poly.pdbx_strand_id
1 'polypeptide(L)'
;MDFTYKSEQNESRNNKYIDHFNECDDSEKEMSMFFLNFSTKHEKQFWDLLIQLTDEVTEFEDHISLQIIKNCLKTYQEIDDFSVKIQIVKVIFHIIQISSNPLPIFQDTQLLSLIIFAFSNKSYFQNPTVFVMLIEIFLSYLNIIQEHENITLPWAIELITNINQIISSTGKENPFFSSLLMISSILFEKCEVDLEFALKNCDFYLQLLPKIDILTLRHGLKIIEIILERYSNIYEILIKSPIFPFLLSISQQNIVYNVRYICNILTPAIGKYIDANDLIKIELNDQKNIIQCLLPNFQMIDAESALSISNLLVALCENSFEACRILTECGFFHCLNFFQLGYETQKNVLKITNLIYKNHSIPTDKITLRFIFTLVIKFFDSSDELEIIMALEITPTIIDNNNQIEEELFNRLEELSLNENERISYHAKSILNLIPS
;
A
#
# COMPACT_ATOMS: atom_id res chain seq x y z
N MET A 1 45.88 26.25 -41.90
CA MET A 1 46.76 25.07 -41.76
C MET A 1 46.90 24.79 -40.28
N ASP A 2 46.33 23.79 -39.64
CA ASP A 2 45.38 22.74 -40.02
C ASP A 2 44.65 22.38 -38.72
N PHE A 3 43.36 22.68 -38.62
CA PHE A 3 42.48 22.19 -37.55
C PHE A 3 41.55 21.06 -38.04
N THR A 4 41.69 20.67 -39.30
CA THR A 4 40.88 19.65 -39.99
C THR A 4 41.44 18.23 -39.87
N TYR A 5 42.67 18.04 -39.39
CA TYR A 5 43.31 16.72 -39.43
C TYR A 5 42.97 15.78 -38.25
N LYS A 6 42.30 16.28 -37.19
CA LYS A 6 41.89 15.45 -36.03
C LYS A 6 40.43 15.02 -36.04
N SER A 7 39.53 15.71 -36.75
CA SER A 7 38.13 15.28 -36.91
C SER A 7 37.99 14.15 -37.93
N GLU A 8 38.73 14.22 -39.04
CA GLU A 8 38.66 13.21 -40.13
C GLU A 8 39.25 11.84 -39.72
N GLN A 9 40.25 11.82 -38.82
CA GLN A 9 40.79 10.56 -38.27
C GLN A 9 39.86 9.89 -37.24
N ASN A 10 38.97 10.67 -36.60
CA ASN A 10 37.98 10.14 -35.66
C ASN A 10 36.72 9.61 -36.39
N GLU A 11 36.24 10.29 -37.43
CA GLU A 11 35.17 9.76 -38.30
C GLU A 11 35.60 8.47 -39.02
N SER A 12 36.84 8.40 -39.50
CA SER A 12 37.40 7.19 -40.14
C SER A 12 37.49 5.97 -39.21
N ARG A 13 37.68 6.20 -37.89
CA ARG A 13 37.69 5.12 -36.90
C ARG A 13 36.29 4.72 -36.47
N ASN A 14 35.36 5.68 -36.35
CA ASN A 14 33.96 5.39 -36.02
C ASN A 14 33.29 4.54 -37.11
N ASN A 15 33.50 4.86 -38.39
CA ASN A 15 32.98 4.04 -39.49
C ASN A 15 33.62 2.64 -39.52
N LYS A 16 34.91 2.50 -39.18
CA LYS A 16 35.57 1.18 -39.14
C LYS A 16 35.02 0.23 -38.09
N TYR A 17 34.55 0.72 -36.94
CA TYR A 17 33.93 -0.15 -35.93
C TYR A 17 32.48 -0.48 -36.30
N ILE A 18 31.75 0.45 -36.91
CA ILE A 18 30.38 0.24 -37.41
C ILE A 18 30.36 -0.73 -38.60
N ASP A 19 31.30 -0.58 -39.54
CA ASP A 19 31.44 -1.45 -40.70
C ASP A 19 31.88 -2.87 -40.28
N HIS A 20 32.73 -3.00 -39.26
CA HIS A 20 33.12 -4.32 -38.73
C HIS A 20 31.98 -5.00 -37.96
N PHE A 21 31.12 -4.21 -37.31
CA PHE A 21 29.94 -4.68 -36.58
C PHE A 21 28.86 -5.25 -37.52
N ASN A 22 28.69 -4.68 -38.71
CA ASN A 22 27.72 -5.12 -39.71
C ASN A 22 28.13 -6.41 -40.47
N GLU A 23 29.34 -6.93 -40.28
CA GLU A 23 29.92 -8.04 -41.06
C GLU A 23 30.11 -9.36 -40.26
N CYS A 24 29.76 -9.42 -38.97
CA CYS A 24 30.08 -10.55 -38.09
C CYS A 24 28.86 -11.25 -37.46
N ASP A 25 28.87 -12.60 -37.47
CA ASP A 25 27.80 -13.47 -36.93
C ASP A 25 27.86 -13.71 -35.39
N ASP A 26 28.91 -13.22 -34.68
CA ASP A 26 29.11 -13.35 -33.22
C ASP A 26 28.92 -12.00 -32.48
N SER A 27 27.82 -11.32 -32.77
CA SER A 27 27.57 -9.91 -32.38
C SER A 27 27.62 -9.64 -30.87
N GLU A 28 27.16 -10.55 -30.00
CA GLU A 28 27.08 -10.32 -28.55
C GLU A 28 28.46 -10.21 -27.86
N LYS A 29 29.43 -11.04 -28.25
CA LYS A 29 30.79 -11.04 -27.64
C LYS A 29 31.62 -9.83 -28.06
N GLU A 30 31.52 -9.43 -29.32
CA GLU A 30 32.21 -8.23 -29.81
C GLU A 30 31.55 -6.95 -29.31
N MET A 31 30.21 -6.92 -29.20
CA MET A 31 29.49 -5.81 -28.58
C MET A 31 29.90 -5.67 -27.11
N SER A 32 29.96 -6.78 -26.36
CA SER A 32 30.46 -6.79 -24.98
C SER A 32 31.89 -6.28 -24.89
N MET A 33 32.80 -6.71 -25.78
CA MET A 33 34.17 -6.20 -25.83
C MET A 33 34.28 -4.72 -26.22
N PHE A 34 33.40 -4.22 -27.08
CA PHE A 34 33.29 -2.80 -27.42
C PHE A 34 32.86 -1.97 -26.21
N PHE A 35 31.84 -2.44 -25.50
CA PHE A 35 31.32 -1.86 -24.26
C PHE A 35 32.32 -1.88 -23.09
N LEU A 36 33.09 -2.97 -22.94
CA LEU A 36 34.12 -3.14 -21.91
C LEU A 36 35.31 -2.21 -22.10
N ASN A 37 35.65 -1.88 -23.36
CA ASN A 37 36.84 -1.11 -23.71
C ASN A 37 36.58 0.37 -24.02
N PHE A 38 35.33 0.84 -23.89
CA PHE A 38 35.04 2.25 -24.13
C PHE A 38 35.65 3.15 -23.03
N SER A 39 36.69 3.88 -23.40
CA SER A 39 37.31 4.92 -22.56
C SER A 39 36.68 6.29 -22.88
N THR A 40 35.98 6.86 -21.90
CA THR A 40 35.78 8.31 -21.71
C THR A 40 35.56 9.17 -22.96
N LYS A 41 34.72 8.78 -23.94
CA LYS A 41 34.38 9.71 -25.05
C LYS A 41 33.19 10.59 -24.66
N HIS A 42 33.41 11.88 -24.81
CA HIS A 42 32.49 12.95 -24.40
C HIS A 42 31.48 13.34 -25.49
N GLU A 43 31.34 12.53 -26.54
CA GLU A 43 30.54 12.89 -27.73
C GLU A 43 29.13 12.30 -27.66
N LYS A 44 28.11 13.15 -27.76
CA LYS A 44 26.69 12.74 -27.71
C LYS A 44 26.34 11.65 -28.74
N GLN A 45 26.90 11.73 -29.96
CA GLN A 45 26.67 10.78 -31.04
C GLN A 45 27.12 9.36 -30.70
N PHE A 46 28.18 9.23 -29.89
CA PHE A 46 28.63 7.93 -29.42
C PHE A 46 27.58 7.28 -28.50
N TRP A 47 26.99 8.05 -27.59
CA TRP A 47 25.95 7.54 -26.70
C TRP A 47 24.63 7.24 -27.41
N ASP A 48 24.27 8.03 -28.43
CA ASP A 48 23.12 7.75 -29.29
C ASP A 48 23.30 6.41 -30.04
N LEU A 49 24.50 6.13 -30.54
CA LEU A 49 24.85 4.85 -31.16
C LEU A 49 24.78 3.69 -30.16
N LEU A 50 25.22 3.89 -28.92
CA LEU A 50 25.10 2.85 -27.89
C LEU A 50 23.65 2.47 -27.61
N ILE A 51 22.73 3.43 -27.60
CA ILE A 51 21.29 3.15 -27.41
C ILE A 51 20.76 2.31 -28.58
N GLN A 52 21.10 2.68 -29.81
CA GLN A 52 20.71 1.90 -30.99
C GLN A 52 21.23 0.47 -30.95
N LEU A 53 22.49 0.28 -30.52
CA LEU A 53 23.07 -1.06 -30.37
C LEU A 53 22.40 -1.85 -29.25
N THR A 54 21.98 -1.21 -28.14
CA THR A 54 21.23 -1.92 -27.09
C THR A 54 19.82 -2.33 -27.51
N ASP A 55 19.17 -1.57 -28.41
CA ASP A 55 17.83 -1.91 -28.92
C ASP A 55 17.85 -3.18 -29.80
N GLU A 56 19.02 -3.54 -30.34
CA GLU A 56 19.22 -4.71 -31.20
C GLU A 56 19.60 -5.98 -30.41
N VAL A 57 19.86 -5.86 -29.10
CA VAL A 57 20.24 -6.99 -28.23
C VAL A 57 19.05 -7.44 -27.40
N THR A 58 18.81 -8.77 -27.39
CA THR A 58 17.73 -9.36 -26.60
C THR A 58 18.06 -9.50 -25.12
N GLU A 59 19.31 -9.82 -24.75
CA GLU A 59 19.72 -10.01 -23.36
C GLU A 59 21.25 -9.88 -23.21
N PHE A 60 21.71 -9.33 -22.07
CA PHE A 60 23.14 -9.37 -21.70
C PHE A 60 23.38 -10.27 -20.48
N GLU A 61 24.52 -10.96 -20.44
CA GLU A 61 25.00 -11.61 -19.22
C GLU A 61 25.24 -10.57 -18.11
N ASP A 62 24.80 -10.84 -16.88
CA ASP A 62 24.74 -9.82 -15.81
C ASP A 62 26.08 -9.13 -15.48
N HIS A 63 27.19 -9.86 -15.64
CA HIS A 63 28.51 -9.31 -15.37
C HIS A 63 28.95 -8.28 -16.43
N ILE A 64 28.47 -8.42 -17.67
CA ILE A 64 28.68 -7.46 -18.76
C ILE A 64 27.83 -6.21 -18.47
N SER A 65 26.55 -6.38 -18.15
CA SER A 65 25.65 -5.29 -17.77
C SER A 65 26.19 -4.45 -16.61
N LEU A 66 26.69 -5.10 -15.55
CA LEU A 66 27.29 -4.42 -14.40
C LEU A 66 28.53 -3.60 -14.80
N GLN A 67 29.39 -4.14 -15.66
CA GLN A 67 30.61 -3.45 -16.08
C GLN A 67 30.30 -2.25 -17.00
N ILE A 68 29.31 -2.38 -17.89
CA ILE A 68 28.80 -1.27 -18.70
C ILE A 68 28.30 -0.13 -17.81
N ILE A 69 27.48 -0.46 -16.82
CA ILE A 69 26.91 0.52 -15.91
C ILE A 69 28.00 1.22 -15.09
N LYS A 70 29.01 0.49 -14.61
CA LYS A 70 30.17 1.10 -13.92
C LYS A 70 30.93 2.09 -14.81
N ASN A 71 31.16 1.73 -16.08
CA ASN A 71 31.80 2.62 -17.04
C ASN A 71 30.94 3.87 -17.33
N CYS A 72 29.62 3.69 -17.45
CA CYS A 72 28.66 4.78 -17.60
C CYS A 72 28.70 5.73 -16.40
N LEU A 73 28.64 5.20 -15.18
CA LEU A 73 28.64 5.97 -13.94
C LEU A 73 29.95 6.74 -13.74
N LYS A 74 31.10 6.10 -14.03
CA LYS A 74 32.40 6.77 -14.03
C LYS A 74 32.41 7.95 -15.01
N THR A 75 31.94 7.73 -16.23
CA THR A 75 31.93 8.78 -17.26
C THR A 75 30.95 9.90 -16.90
N TYR A 76 29.80 9.57 -16.29
CA TYR A 76 28.84 10.54 -15.79
C TYR A 76 29.45 11.49 -14.75
N GLN A 77 30.31 10.98 -13.87
CA GLN A 77 30.98 11.77 -12.83
C GLN A 77 32.06 12.71 -13.38
N GLU A 78 32.71 12.35 -14.49
CA GLU A 78 33.82 13.10 -15.09
C GLU A 78 33.36 14.20 -16.07
N ILE A 79 32.10 14.18 -16.50
CA ILE A 79 31.56 15.09 -17.51
C ILE A 79 30.72 16.19 -16.85
N ASP A 80 30.81 17.42 -17.38
CA ASP A 80 29.93 18.54 -16.98
C ASP A 80 28.77 18.79 -17.96
N ASP A 81 28.88 18.29 -19.20
CA ASP A 81 27.85 18.44 -20.23
C ASP A 81 26.58 17.65 -19.85
N PHE A 82 25.53 18.40 -19.50
CA PHE A 82 24.23 17.85 -19.12
C PHE A 82 23.57 17.05 -20.24
N SER A 83 23.77 17.44 -21.51
CA SER A 83 23.21 16.72 -22.66
C SER A 83 23.83 15.33 -22.84
N VAL A 84 25.10 15.18 -22.48
CA VAL A 84 25.79 13.88 -22.47
C VAL A 84 25.37 13.05 -21.26
N LYS A 85 25.25 13.66 -20.07
CA LYS A 85 24.71 13.00 -18.87
C LYS A 85 23.34 12.37 -19.12
N ILE A 86 22.49 13.04 -19.88
CA ILE A 86 21.18 12.52 -20.30
C ILE A 86 21.30 11.22 -21.09
N GLN A 87 22.23 11.15 -22.04
CA GLN A 87 22.40 9.95 -22.85
C GLN A 87 23.01 8.80 -22.04
N ILE A 88 23.89 9.11 -21.11
CA ILE A 88 24.44 8.10 -20.19
C ILE A 88 23.32 7.47 -19.35
N VAL A 89 22.41 8.28 -18.80
CA VAL A 89 21.25 7.78 -18.04
C VAL A 89 20.35 6.89 -18.90
N LYS A 90 20.13 7.26 -20.17
CA LYS A 90 19.39 6.43 -21.13
C LYS A 90 20.05 5.07 -21.38
N VAL A 91 21.37 5.04 -21.57
CA VAL A 91 22.10 3.77 -21.74
C VAL A 91 21.97 2.91 -20.49
N ILE A 92 22.16 3.48 -19.30
CA ILE A 92 21.95 2.75 -18.03
C ILE A 92 20.55 2.16 -17.96
N PHE A 93 19.52 2.93 -18.32
CA PHE A 93 18.14 2.45 -18.35
C PHE A 93 17.95 1.24 -19.28
N HIS A 94 18.41 1.33 -20.52
CA HIS A 94 18.26 0.25 -21.50
C HIS A 94 18.99 -1.01 -21.05
N ILE A 95 20.22 -0.88 -20.52
CA ILE A 95 20.99 -2.02 -20.00
C ILE A 95 20.26 -2.71 -18.84
N ILE A 96 19.62 -1.95 -17.95
CA ILE A 96 18.83 -2.53 -16.85
C ILE A 96 17.62 -3.30 -17.40
N GLN A 97 16.95 -2.81 -18.44
CA GLN A 97 15.77 -3.45 -19.02
C GLN A 97 16.07 -4.80 -19.68
N ILE A 98 17.26 -4.95 -20.27
CA ILE A 98 17.69 -6.19 -20.96
C ILE A 98 18.60 -7.09 -20.10
N SER A 99 18.74 -6.80 -18.80
CA SER A 99 19.53 -7.62 -17.88
C SER A 99 18.72 -8.78 -17.33
N SER A 100 19.27 -10.00 -17.41
CA SER A 100 18.62 -11.23 -16.92
C SER A 100 18.34 -11.21 -15.41
N ASN A 101 19.27 -10.66 -14.63
CA ASN A 101 19.15 -10.47 -13.19
C ASN A 101 19.75 -9.11 -12.79
N PRO A 102 18.93 -8.06 -12.63
CA PRO A 102 19.42 -6.72 -12.34
C PRO A 102 19.81 -6.49 -10.86
N LEU A 103 19.60 -7.46 -9.96
CA LEU A 103 19.91 -7.29 -8.52
C LEU A 103 21.38 -6.88 -8.26
N PRO A 104 22.41 -7.49 -8.88
CA PRO A 104 23.81 -7.08 -8.68
C PRO A 104 24.10 -5.66 -9.15
N ILE A 105 23.40 -5.19 -10.19
CA ILE A 105 23.49 -3.81 -10.69
C ILE A 105 22.96 -2.84 -9.64
N PHE A 106 21.84 -3.18 -9.04
CA PHE A 106 21.18 -2.38 -8.03
C PHE A 106 21.85 -2.39 -6.64
N GLN A 107 22.76 -3.33 -6.40
CA GLN A 107 23.66 -3.30 -5.25
C GLN A 107 24.84 -2.32 -5.43
N ASP A 108 25.03 -1.77 -6.64
CA ASP A 108 26.07 -0.77 -6.88
C ASP A 108 25.67 0.59 -6.29
N THR A 109 26.41 0.99 -5.23
CA THR A 109 26.22 2.26 -4.53
C THR A 109 26.33 3.51 -5.42
N GLN A 110 27.03 3.44 -6.55
CA GLN A 110 27.18 4.57 -7.48
C GLN A 110 25.90 4.81 -8.29
N LEU A 111 25.21 3.74 -8.71
CA LEU A 111 23.92 3.85 -9.40
C LEU A 111 22.88 4.49 -8.49
N LEU A 112 22.85 4.04 -7.24
CA LEU A 112 21.96 4.60 -6.24
C LEU A 112 22.28 6.06 -5.90
N SER A 113 23.57 6.43 -5.84
CA SER A 113 24.00 7.82 -5.66
C SER A 113 23.56 8.71 -6.82
N LEU A 114 23.61 8.20 -8.06
CA LEU A 114 23.09 8.90 -9.23
C LEU A 114 21.58 9.14 -9.12
N ILE A 115 20.82 8.13 -8.69
CA ILE A 115 19.37 8.26 -8.50
C ILE A 115 19.07 9.33 -7.44
N ILE A 116 19.70 9.26 -6.27
CA ILE A 116 19.52 10.26 -5.19
C ILE A 116 19.91 11.67 -5.67
N PHE A 117 21.02 11.78 -6.41
CA PHE A 117 21.46 13.05 -7.00
C PHE A 117 20.43 13.61 -8.00
N ALA A 118 19.84 12.76 -8.83
CA ALA A 118 18.80 13.20 -9.75
C ALA A 118 17.58 13.77 -9.01
N PHE A 119 17.15 13.13 -7.91
CA PHE A 119 16.06 13.64 -7.08
C PHE A 119 16.41 14.90 -6.27
N SER A 120 17.69 15.27 -6.14
CA SER A 120 18.11 16.52 -5.50
C SER A 120 18.40 17.66 -6.49
N ASN A 121 18.43 17.40 -7.80
CA ASN A 121 18.90 18.35 -8.79
C ASN A 121 17.78 18.87 -9.72
N LYS A 122 17.53 20.17 -9.63
CA LYS A 122 16.44 20.83 -10.36
C LYS A 122 16.50 20.70 -11.87
N SER A 123 17.71 20.59 -12.45
CA SER A 123 17.89 20.48 -13.89
C SER A 123 17.30 19.18 -14.46
N TYR A 124 17.23 18.11 -13.65
CA TYR A 124 16.61 16.85 -14.06
C TYR A 124 15.09 16.96 -14.15
N PHE A 125 14.43 17.68 -13.24
CA PHE A 125 12.96 17.90 -13.33
C PHE A 125 12.55 18.72 -14.55
N GLN A 126 13.44 19.57 -15.05
CA GLN A 126 13.18 20.36 -16.25
C GLN A 126 13.29 19.54 -17.55
N ASN A 127 13.78 18.30 -17.48
CA ASN A 127 13.82 17.38 -18.61
C ASN A 127 12.92 16.14 -18.34
N PRO A 128 11.64 16.18 -18.76
CA PRO A 128 10.66 15.13 -18.44
C PRO A 128 11.10 13.74 -18.88
N THR A 129 11.73 13.60 -20.05
CA THR A 129 12.15 12.29 -20.58
C THR A 129 13.17 11.61 -19.67
N VAL A 130 14.16 12.36 -19.19
CA VAL A 130 15.22 11.82 -18.34
C VAL A 130 14.70 11.50 -16.96
N PHE A 131 13.81 12.35 -16.46
CA PHE A 131 13.19 12.14 -15.16
C PHE A 131 12.25 10.92 -15.15
N VAL A 132 11.50 10.67 -16.24
CA VAL A 132 10.74 9.42 -16.43
C VAL A 132 11.67 8.22 -16.32
N MET A 133 12.75 8.18 -17.09
CA MET A 133 13.66 7.05 -17.12
C MET A 133 14.29 6.81 -15.74
N LEU A 134 14.67 7.87 -15.02
CA LEU A 134 15.18 7.75 -13.66
C LEU A 134 14.15 7.21 -12.67
N ILE A 135 12.89 7.64 -12.79
CA ILE A 135 11.78 7.07 -12.03
C ILE A 135 11.61 5.59 -12.38
N GLU A 136 11.65 5.21 -13.66
CA GLU A 136 11.47 3.83 -14.09
C GLU A 136 12.62 2.93 -13.62
N ILE A 137 13.88 3.36 -13.73
CA ILE A 137 15.04 2.68 -13.12
C ILE A 137 14.77 2.45 -11.63
N PHE A 138 14.30 3.50 -10.95
CA PHE A 138 14.10 3.44 -9.51
C PHE A 138 12.89 2.58 -9.11
N LEU A 139 11.83 2.55 -9.90
CA LEU A 139 10.70 1.66 -9.69
C LEU A 139 11.10 0.20 -9.91
N SER A 140 11.89 -0.10 -10.94
CA SER A 140 12.46 -1.43 -11.16
C SER A 140 13.29 -1.88 -9.96
N TYR A 141 14.13 -0.98 -9.42
CA TYR A 141 14.88 -1.24 -8.19
C TYR A 141 13.97 -1.53 -6.99
N LEU A 142 12.96 -0.69 -6.76
CA LEU A 142 12.05 -0.85 -5.64
C LEU A 142 11.24 -2.14 -5.73
N ASN A 143 10.81 -2.56 -6.92
CA ASN A 143 10.11 -3.83 -7.14
C ASN A 143 10.99 -5.01 -6.71
N ILE A 144 12.28 -5.01 -7.08
CA ILE A 144 13.22 -6.05 -6.67
C ILE A 144 13.41 -6.06 -5.15
N ILE A 145 13.53 -4.89 -4.53
CA ILE A 145 13.64 -4.81 -3.06
C ILE A 145 12.35 -5.24 -2.36
N GLN A 146 11.18 -4.99 -2.95
CA GLN A 146 9.91 -5.40 -2.35
C GLN A 146 9.85 -6.92 -2.14
N GLU A 147 10.38 -7.70 -3.09
CA GLU A 147 10.49 -9.16 -3.01
C GLU A 147 11.49 -9.66 -1.94
N HIS A 148 12.31 -8.76 -1.38
CA HIS A 148 13.29 -9.08 -0.36
C HIS A 148 12.94 -8.41 0.99
N GLU A 149 12.61 -9.21 2.00
CA GLU A 149 12.17 -8.72 3.32
C GLU A 149 13.30 -8.07 4.15
N ASN A 150 14.57 -8.36 3.86
CA ASN A 150 15.70 -8.00 4.73
C ASN A 150 16.59 -6.83 4.24
N ILE A 151 16.18 -6.10 3.20
CA ILE A 151 16.98 -4.99 2.66
C ILE A 151 16.56 -3.69 3.36
N THR A 152 17.47 -3.12 4.15
CA THR A 152 17.33 -1.78 4.74
C THR A 152 17.86 -0.71 3.78
N LEU A 153 17.17 0.44 3.73
CA LEU A 153 17.48 1.54 2.82
C LEU A 153 18.02 2.77 3.59
N PRO A 154 19.32 2.82 3.93
CA PRO A 154 19.88 3.88 4.79
C PRO A 154 19.81 5.29 4.18
N TRP A 155 19.64 5.38 2.87
CA TRP A 155 19.52 6.61 2.08
C TRP A 155 18.06 7.04 1.84
N ALA A 156 17.08 6.24 2.26
CA ALA A 156 15.67 6.51 1.99
C ALA A 156 15.19 7.82 2.64
N ILE A 157 15.74 8.20 3.80
CA ILE A 157 15.43 9.48 4.47
C ILE A 157 15.79 10.68 3.59
N GLU A 158 16.99 10.66 2.98
CA GLU A 158 17.43 11.71 2.06
C GLU A 158 16.50 11.78 0.84
N LEU A 159 16.15 10.62 0.29
CA LEU A 159 15.29 10.56 -0.88
C LEU A 159 13.86 11.03 -0.59
N ILE A 160 13.25 10.62 0.52
CA ILE A 160 11.95 11.12 0.97
C ILE A 160 12.00 12.64 1.14
N THR A 161 13.08 13.17 1.73
CA THR A 161 13.27 14.61 1.90
C THR A 161 13.28 15.33 0.55
N ASN A 162 14.04 14.80 -0.41
CA ASN A 162 14.12 15.34 -1.76
C ASN A 162 12.77 15.27 -2.49
N ILE A 163 12.05 14.15 -2.39
CA ILE A 163 10.70 13.99 -2.95
C ILE A 163 9.72 15.02 -2.36
N ASN A 164 9.73 15.22 -1.05
CA ASN A 164 8.87 16.21 -0.42
C ASN A 164 9.18 17.64 -0.89
N GLN A 165 10.45 17.96 -1.13
CA GLN A 165 10.85 19.26 -1.71
C GLN A 165 10.34 19.42 -3.14
N ILE A 166 10.44 18.37 -3.96
CA ILE A 166 9.91 18.37 -5.33
C ILE A 166 8.40 18.62 -5.29
N ILE A 167 7.67 17.83 -4.49
CA ILE A 167 6.23 17.98 -4.33
C ILE A 167 5.86 19.38 -3.82
N SER A 168 6.59 19.92 -2.85
CA SER A 168 6.34 21.27 -2.32
C SER A 168 6.52 22.35 -3.40
N SER A 169 7.48 22.17 -4.30
CA SER A 169 7.83 23.17 -5.32
C SER A 169 6.97 23.12 -6.58
N THR A 170 6.48 21.93 -6.95
CA THR A 170 5.74 21.68 -8.21
C THR A 170 4.28 21.31 -7.99
N GLY A 171 3.91 20.91 -6.77
CA GLY A 171 2.55 20.51 -6.40
C GLY A 171 2.01 19.37 -7.28
N LYS A 172 0.68 19.37 -7.44
CA LYS A 172 -0.04 18.44 -8.32
C LYS A 172 0.15 18.71 -9.81
N GLU A 173 0.80 19.81 -10.19
CA GLU A 173 1.10 20.14 -11.58
C GLU A 173 2.29 19.32 -12.11
N ASN A 174 3.01 18.64 -11.21
CA ASN A 174 4.05 17.70 -11.58
C ASN A 174 3.44 16.47 -12.27
N PRO A 175 3.79 16.16 -13.53
CA PRO A 175 3.25 14.99 -14.23
C PRO A 175 3.60 13.65 -13.55
N PHE A 176 4.58 13.65 -12.65
CA PHE A 176 5.05 12.48 -11.91
C PHE A 176 4.58 12.46 -10.45
N PHE A 177 3.67 13.36 -10.07
CA PHE A 177 3.20 13.49 -8.69
C PHE A 177 2.75 12.15 -8.08
N SER A 178 1.99 11.35 -8.84
CA SER A 178 1.55 10.04 -8.37
C SER A 178 2.70 9.05 -8.16
N SER A 179 3.67 9.01 -9.07
CA SER A 179 4.84 8.14 -8.98
C SER A 179 5.72 8.54 -7.79
N LEU A 180 5.88 9.84 -7.53
CA LEU A 180 6.62 10.36 -6.38
C LEU A 180 5.98 9.92 -5.06
N LEU A 181 4.66 10.02 -4.93
CA LEU A 181 3.96 9.55 -3.74
C LEU A 181 4.02 8.04 -3.59
N MET A 182 3.90 7.28 -4.68
CA MET A 182 4.06 5.84 -4.67
C MET A 182 5.46 5.44 -4.18
N ILE A 183 6.50 6.07 -4.73
CA ILE A 183 7.89 5.88 -4.28
C ILE A 183 8.02 6.18 -2.79
N SER A 184 7.55 7.34 -2.32
CA SER A 184 7.60 7.69 -0.90
C SER A 184 6.94 6.62 -0.03
N SER A 185 5.79 6.07 -0.46
CA SER A 185 5.10 5.02 0.30
C SER A 185 5.96 3.76 0.48
N ILE A 186 6.67 3.32 -0.57
CA ILE A 186 7.57 2.16 -0.52
C ILE A 186 8.78 2.44 0.37
N LEU A 187 9.34 3.65 0.26
CA LEU A 187 10.48 4.06 1.09
C LEU A 187 10.12 4.08 2.57
N PHE A 188 8.93 4.59 2.93
CA PHE A 188 8.46 4.51 4.31
C PHE A 188 8.30 3.07 4.77
N GLU A 189 7.76 2.14 3.96
CA GLU A 189 7.66 0.72 4.34
C GLU A 189 9.02 0.09 4.66
N LYS A 190 10.06 0.41 3.89
CA LYS A 190 11.37 -0.26 3.98
C LYS A 190 12.42 0.48 4.83
N CYS A 191 12.15 1.71 5.26
CA CYS A 191 13.09 2.53 6.02
C CYS A 191 12.65 2.68 7.48
N GLU A 192 13.58 2.47 8.41
CA GLU A 192 13.42 2.94 9.79
C GLU A 192 13.72 4.44 9.86
N VAL A 193 12.79 5.20 10.43
CA VAL A 193 12.94 6.64 10.61
C VAL A 193 12.95 6.97 12.10
N ASP A 194 13.41 8.17 12.48
CA ASP A 194 13.21 8.64 13.85
C ASP A 194 11.84 9.34 14.00
N LEU A 195 11.45 9.60 15.24
CA LEU A 195 10.17 10.23 15.54
C LEU A 195 10.07 11.67 15.01
N GLU A 196 11.18 12.43 15.01
CA GLU A 196 11.18 13.82 14.55
C GLU A 196 10.92 13.88 13.03
N PHE A 197 11.57 13.01 12.28
CA PHE A 197 11.37 12.84 10.86
C PHE A 197 9.94 12.36 10.56
N ALA A 198 9.43 11.38 11.31
CA ALA A 198 8.07 10.87 11.17
C ALA A 198 7.02 11.97 11.39
N LEU A 199 7.18 12.79 12.45
CA LEU A 199 6.29 13.91 12.76
C LEU A 199 6.23 14.93 11.63
N LYS A 200 7.40 15.42 11.19
CA LYS A 200 7.50 16.40 10.09
C LYS A 200 6.85 15.89 8.81
N ASN A 201 7.04 14.62 8.49
CA ASN A 201 6.44 14.00 7.31
C ASN A 201 4.94 13.79 7.48
N CYS A 202 4.47 13.37 8.66
CA CYS A 202 3.03 13.24 8.94
C CYS A 202 2.32 14.57 8.69
N ASP A 203 2.81 15.67 9.27
CA ASP A 203 2.24 17.01 9.07
C ASP A 203 2.21 17.41 7.59
N PHE A 204 3.30 17.15 6.87
CA PHE A 204 3.41 17.43 5.45
C PHE A 204 2.34 16.67 4.64
N TYR A 205 2.23 15.36 4.84
CA TYR A 205 1.29 14.53 4.09
C TYR A 205 -0.16 14.81 4.48
N LEU A 206 -0.47 15.06 5.75
CA LEU A 206 -1.82 15.47 6.18
C LEU A 206 -2.27 16.76 5.51
N GLN A 207 -1.38 17.75 5.36
CA GLN A 207 -1.68 18.99 4.63
C GLN A 207 -1.78 18.79 3.10
N LEU A 208 -1.13 17.75 2.58
CA LEU A 208 -1.14 17.43 1.17
C LEU A 208 -2.43 16.71 0.76
N LEU A 209 -2.94 15.79 1.59
CA LEU A 209 -4.09 14.93 1.27
C LEU A 209 -5.27 15.65 0.58
N PRO A 210 -5.77 16.82 1.06
CA PRO A 210 -6.91 17.50 0.43
C PRO A 210 -6.64 18.06 -0.97
N LYS A 211 -5.37 18.08 -1.39
CA LYS A 211 -4.92 18.65 -2.67
C LYS A 211 -4.65 17.58 -3.73
N ILE A 212 -4.69 16.30 -3.34
CA ILE A 212 -4.40 15.15 -4.20
C ILE A 212 -5.69 14.73 -4.93
N ASP A 213 -5.56 14.33 -6.19
CA ASP A 213 -6.68 13.71 -6.90
C ASP A 213 -7.04 12.34 -6.29
N ILE A 214 -8.24 11.87 -6.57
CA ILE A 214 -8.77 10.73 -5.85
C ILE A 214 -8.02 9.41 -6.11
N LEU A 215 -7.43 9.24 -7.29
CA LEU A 215 -6.73 8.01 -7.67
C LEU A 215 -5.36 7.95 -7.02
N THR A 216 -4.67 9.09 -6.95
CA THR A 216 -3.36 9.20 -6.31
C THR A 216 -3.45 9.23 -4.77
N LEU A 217 -4.61 9.57 -4.21
CA LEU A 217 -4.82 9.72 -2.78
C LEU A 217 -4.40 8.49 -1.96
N ARG A 218 -4.59 7.28 -2.52
CA ARG A 218 -4.20 6.01 -1.90
C ARG A 218 -2.75 5.98 -1.41
N HIS A 219 -1.83 6.60 -2.15
CA HIS A 219 -0.41 6.61 -1.80
C HIS A 219 -0.15 7.54 -0.61
N GLY A 220 -0.81 8.71 -0.57
CA GLY A 220 -0.73 9.62 0.57
C GLY A 220 -1.32 9.01 1.83
N LEU A 221 -2.48 8.33 1.72
CA LEU A 221 -3.11 7.65 2.84
C LEU A 221 -2.24 6.51 3.37
N LYS A 222 -1.65 5.70 2.50
CA LYS A 222 -0.72 4.63 2.87
C LYS A 222 0.49 5.16 3.66
N ILE A 223 1.07 6.29 3.24
CA ILE A 223 2.19 6.91 3.99
C ILE A 223 1.76 7.31 5.41
N ILE A 224 0.58 7.90 5.56
CA ILE A 224 0.04 8.29 6.87
C ILE A 224 -0.22 7.05 7.74
N GLU A 225 -0.82 6.00 7.19
CA GLU A 225 -1.02 4.72 7.88
C GLU A 225 0.31 4.17 8.43
N ILE A 226 1.34 4.02 7.58
CA ILE A 226 2.65 3.48 7.98
C ILE A 226 3.27 4.30 9.13
N ILE A 227 3.22 5.64 9.02
CA ILE A 227 3.76 6.52 10.06
C ILE A 227 3.00 6.32 11.38
N LEU A 228 1.68 6.30 11.34
CA LEU A 228 0.85 6.18 12.53
C LEU A 228 0.94 4.79 13.19
N GLU A 229 1.05 3.73 12.40
CA GLU A 229 1.27 2.36 12.90
C GLU A 229 2.57 2.26 13.70
N ARG A 230 3.64 2.91 13.24
CA ARG A 230 4.95 2.91 13.91
C ARG A 230 5.03 3.84 15.11
N TYR A 231 4.38 5.00 15.03
CA TYR A 231 4.47 6.04 16.06
C TYR A 231 3.08 6.38 16.60
N SER A 232 2.60 5.55 17.52
CA SER A 232 1.25 5.69 18.06
C SER A 232 0.96 7.00 18.81
N ASN A 233 2.00 7.74 19.22
CA ASN A 233 1.91 9.07 19.82
C ASN A 233 1.54 10.17 18.81
N ILE A 234 1.69 9.93 17.50
CA ILE A 234 1.35 10.89 16.44
C ILE A 234 -0.17 10.99 16.22
N TYR A 235 -0.95 9.99 16.64
CA TYR A 235 -2.41 10.00 16.51
C TYR A 235 -3.07 11.24 17.14
N GLU A 236 -2.51 11.80 18.22
CA GLU A 236 -3.04 13.02 18.81
C GLU A 236 -3.05 14.21 17.83
N ILE A 237 -2.06 14.28 16.93
CA ILE A 237 -1.97 15.29 15.88
C ILE A 237 -3.04 15.05 14.81
N LEU A 238 -3.21 13.80 14.37
CA LEU A 238 -4.24 13.43 13.40
C LEU A 238 -5.62 13.86 13.88
N ILE A 239 -5.95 13.58 15.14
CA ILE A 239 -7.31 13.81 15.63
C ILE A 239 -7.58 15.30 15.88
N LYS A 240 -6.55 16.08 16.23
CA LYS A 240 -6.65 17.55 16.32
C LYS A 240 -6.59 18.24 14.95
N SER A 241 -6.26 17.51 13.88
CA SER A 241 -6.15 18.06 12.54
C SER A 241 -7.54 18.19 11.89
N PRO A 242 -7.79 19.28 11.12
CA PRO A 242 -9.03 19.45 10.35
C PRO A 242 -9.15 18.44 9.18
N ILE A 243 -8.26 17.44 9.11
CA ILE A 243 -8.28 16.39 8.10
C ILE A 243 -9.38 15.35 8.36
N PHE A 244 -9.89 15.26 9.58
CA PHE A 244 -10.88 14.24 9.93
C PHE A 244 -12.15 14.31 9.06
N PRO A 245 -12.82 15.46 8.88
CA PRO A 245 -13.95 15.58 7.95
C PRO A 245 -13.58 15.26 6.49
N PHE A 246 -12.35 15.57 6.08
CA PHE A 246 -11.87 15.21 4.75
C PHE A 246 -11.79 13.69 4.59
N LEU A 247 -11.16 12.97 5.53
CA LEU A 247 -11.09 11.50 5.49
C LEU A 247 -12.48 10.87 5.42
N LEU A 248 -13.46 11.42 6.16
CA LEU A 248 -14.85 10.98 6.09
C LEU A 248 -15.50 11.23 4.73
N SER A 249 -15.24 12.37 4.10
CA SER A 249 -15.78 12.67 2.77
C SER A 249 -15.26 11.72 1.69
N ILE A 250 -14.05 11.18 1.87
CA ILE A 250 -13.45 10.23 0.94
C ILE A 250 -14.04 8.82 1.11
N SER A 251 -14.42 8.41 2.33
CA SER A 251 -15.02 7.09 2.55
C SER A 251 -16.41 6.92 1.91
N GLN A 252 -17.07 8.02 1.54
CA GLN A 252 -18.29 8.02 0.73
C GLN A 252 -18.06 7.63 -0.73
N GLN A 253 -16.82 7.68 -1.18
CA GLN A 253 -16.47 7.42 -2.56
C GLN A 253 -16.19 5.92 -2.70
N ASN A 254 -16.77 5.29 -3.71
CA ASN A 254 -16.66 3.84 -3.93
C ASN A 254 -15.28 3.46 -4.51
N ILE A 255 -14.22 3.81 -3.78
CA ILE A 255 -12.81 3.59 -4.14
C ILE A 255 -12.17 2.80 -3.00
N VAL A 256 -12.25 1.48 -3.18
CA VAL A 256 -11.94 0.44 -2.20
C VAL A 256 -10.63 0.68 -1.46
N TYR A 257 -9.54 0.97 -2.18
CA TYR A 257 -8.23 1.20 -1.59
C TYR A 257 -8.18 2.41 -0.65
N ASN A 258 -8.86 3.51 -1.00
CA ASN A 258 -8.89 4.70 -0.15
C ASN A 258 -9.66 4.39 1.15
N VAL A 259 -10.81 3.71 1.03
CA VAL A 259 -11.63 3.31 2.18
C VAL A 259 -10.84 2.42 3.14
N ARG A 260 -10.10 1.43 2.62
CA ARG A 260 -9.23 0.56 3.43
C ARG A 260 -8.24 1.37 4.28
N TYR A 261 -7.44 2.23 3.65
CA TYR A 261 -6.43 3.00 4.36
C TYR A 261 -7.04 3.97 5.38
N ILE A 262 -8.18 4.59 5.05
CA ILE A 262 -8.93 5.42 5.99
C ILE A 262 -9.36 4.60 7.20
N CYS A 263 -9.89 3.38 7.01
CA CYS A 263 -10.28 2.53 8.11
C CYS A 263 -9.10 2.12 9.01
N ASN A 264 -7.95 1.81 8.41
CA ASN A 264 -6.74 1.47 9.16
C ASN A 264 -6.16 2.67 9.93
N ILE A 265 -6.26 3.87 9.37
CA ILE A 265 -5.91 5.12 10.06
C ILE A 265 -6.90 5.40 11.19
N LEU A 266 -8.20 5.22 10.98
CA LEU A 266 -9.20 5.60 11.98
C LEU A 266 -9.31 4.58 13.12
N THR A 267 -9.17 3.28 12.86
CA THR A 267 -9.42 2.23 13.88
C THR A 267 -8.60 2.44 15.16
N PRO A 268 -7.28 2.63 15.11
CA PRO A 268 -6.49 2.84 16.34
C PRO A 268 -6.72 4.23 16.95
N ALA A 269 -7.07 5.23 16.13
CA ALA A 269 -7.43 6.56 16.63
C ALA A 269 -8.68 6.48 17.52
N ILE A 270 -9.70 5.75 17.07
CA ILE A 270 -10.95 5.50 17.81
C ILE A 270 -10.65 4.66 19.06
N GLY A 271 -9.98 3.51 18.91
CA GLY A 271 -9.76 2.58 20.02
C GLY A 271 -8.82 3.09 21.13
N LYS A 272 -7.89 4.01 20.82
CA LYS A 272 -6.92 4.53 21.82
C LYS A 272 -7.34 5.84 22.47
N TYR A 273 -8.16 6.66 21.80
CA TYR A 273 -8.43 8.03 22.24
C TYR A 273 -9.89 8.29 22.59
N ILE A 274 -10.78 7.33 22.36
CA ILE A 274 -12.06 7.27 23.06
C ILE A 274 -11.79 6.55 24.40
N ASP A 275 -12.23 7.14 25.50
CA ASP A 275 -12.06 6.74 26.91
C ASP A 275 -10.71 6.93 27.62
N ALA A 276 -9.55 6.88 26.97
CA ALA A 276 -8.30 6.91 27.75
C ALA A 276 -7.94 8.26 28.41
N ASN A 277 -8.48 9.40 27.95
CA ASN A 277 -8.04 10.73 28.37
C ASN A 277 -9.08 11.88 28.23
N ASP A 278 -10.38 11.62 28.03
CA ASP A 278 -11.40 12.66 27.73
C ASP A 278 -11.05 13.58 26.52
N LEU A 279 -10.06 13.21 25.71
CA LEU A 279 -9.47 14.12 24.72
C LEU A 279 -10.37 14.29 23.50
N ILE A 280 -11.06 13.23 23.05
CA ILE A 280 -11.89 13.25 21.83
C ILE A 280 -13.19 12.51 22.06
N LYS A 281 -14.30 13.26 22.01
CA LYS A 281 -15.64 12.71 21.82
C LYS A 281 -15.96 12.78 20.33
N ILE A 282 -16.03 11.64 19.64
CA ILE A 282 -16.59 11.63 18.28
C ILE A 282 -18.07 11.98 18.42
N GLU A 283 -18.47 13.12 17.90
CA GLU A 283 -19.85 13.57 17.98
C GLU A 283 -20.79 12.56 17.33
N LEU A 284 -22.01 12.46 17.83
CA LEU A 284 -23.03 11.53 17.33
C LEU A 284 -23.22 11.66 15.79
N ASN A 285 -23.16 12.88 15.28
CA ASN A 285 -23.28 13.15 13.85
C ASN A 285 -22.11 12.55 13.06
N ASP A 286 -20.88 12.61 13.59
CA ASP A 286 -19.71 12.04 12.94
C ASP A 286 -19.75 10.51 12.97
N GLN A 287 -20.17 9.90 14.07
CA GLN A 287 -20.39 8.44 14.14
C GLN A 287 -21.43 8.00 13.11
N LYS A 288 -22.54 8.75 13.01
CA LYS A 288 -23.59 8.49 12.04
C LYS A 288 -23.07 8.58 10.62
N ASN A 289 -22.32 9.64 10.31
CA ASN A 289 -21.70 9.82 9.01
C ASN A 289 -20.74 8.66 8.71
N ILE A 290 -19.83 8.31 9.62
CA ILE A 290 -18.88 7.20 9.46
C ILE A 290 -19.63 5.91 9.10
N ILE A 291 -20.61 5.49 9.90
CA ILE A 291 -21.33 4.24 9.70
C ILE A 291 -22.12 4.25 8.39
N GLN A 292 -22.82 5.35 8.09
CA GLN A 292 -23.59 5.50 6.85
C GLN A 292 -22.70 5.42 5.60
N CYS A 293 -21.44 5.83 5.69
CA CYS A 293 -20.50 5.77 4.57
C CYS A 293 -19.87 4.39 4.43
N LEU A 294 -19.50 3.75 5.54
CA LEU A 294 -18.77 2.49 5.52
C LEU A 294 -19.64 1.30 5.15
N LEU A 295 -20.89 1.26 5.64
CA LEU A 295 -21.73 0.09 5.49
C LEU A 295 -22.09 -0.25 4.03
N PRO A 296 -22.40 0.73 3.14
CA PRO A 296 -22.60 0.46 1.72
C PRO A 296 -21.33 -0.06 1.03
N ASN A 297 -20.15 0.50 1.38
CA ASN A 297 -18.87 0.03 0.82
C ASN A 297 -18.59 -1.41 1.22
N PHE A 298 -18.97 -1.82 2.45
CA PHE A 298 -18.79 -3.19 2.91
C PHE A 298 -19.33 -4.25 1.94
N GLN A 299 -20.42 -3.95 1.24
CA GLN A 299 -21.06 -4.90 0.33
C GLN A 299 -20.31 -5.08 -1.00
N MET A 300 -19.37 -4.20 -1.36
CA MET A 300 -18.83 -4.09 -2.73
C MET A 300 -17.31 -4.26 -2.84
N ILE A 301 -16.64 -4.74 -1.78
CA ILE A 301 -15.17 -4.73 -1.67
C ILE A 301 -14.53 -6.12 -1.52
N ASP A 302 -13.21 -6.16 -1.70
CA ASP A 302 -12.37 -7.33 -1.43
C ASP A 302 -12.28 -7.65 0.08
N ALA A 303 -11.76 -8.85 0.39
CA ALA A 303 -11.68 -9.35 1.76
C ALA A 303 -10.78 -8.52 2.70
N GLU A 304 -9.69 -7.94 2.20
CA GLU A 304 -8.79 -7.12 3.04
C GLU A 304 -9.46 -5.81 3.43
N SER A 305 -10.11 -5.17 2.46
CA SER A 305 -10.86 -3.94 2.69
C SER A 305 -12.05 -4.20 3.63
N ALA A 306 -12.75 -5.32 3.48
CA ALA A 306 -13.82 -5.75 4.39
C ALA A 306 -13.32 -5.93 5.82
N LEU A 307 -12.16 -6.57 6.00
CA LEU A 307 -11.53 -6.73 7.31
C LEU A 307 -11.25 -5.37 7.95
N SER A 308 -10.64 -4.43 7.23
CA SER A 308 -10.38 -3.07 7.72
C SER A 308 -11.65 -2.32 8.14
N ILE A 309 -12.72 -2.39 7.34
CA ILE A 309 -14.00 -1.77 7.74
C ILE A 309 -14.57 -2.44 8.98
N SER A 310 -14.53 -3.78 9.06
CA SER A 310 -15.11 -4.50 10.20
C SER A 310 -14.36 -4.21 11.51
N ASN A 311 -13.04 -4.06 11.46
CA ASN A 311 -12.23 -3.61 12.59
C ASN A 311 -12.66 -2.23 13.09
N LEU A 312 -12.91 -1.28 12.17
CA LEU A 312 -13.37 0.06 12.53
C LEU A 312 -14.78 0.02 13.15
N LEU A 313 -15.69 -0.79 12.61
CA LEU A 313 -17.04 -0.94 13.15
C LEU A 313 -17.03 -1.58 14.54
N VAL A 314 -16.18 -2.57 14.79
CA VAL A 314 -15.95 -3.14 16.13
C VAL A 314 -15.50 -2.02 17.09
N ALA A 315 -14.47 -1.26 16.72
CA ALA A 315 -13.94 -0.20 17.57
C ALA A 315 -15.00 0.88 17.90
N LEU A 316 -15.87 1.22 16.94
CA LEU A 316 -16.99 2.13 17.19
C LEU A 316 -18.02 1.55 18.17
N CYS A 317 -18.43 0.30 17.96
CA CYS A 317 -19.41 -0.38 18.82
C CYS A 317 -18.92 -0.62 20.24
N GLU A 318 -17.63 -0.88 20.43
CA GLU A 318 -17.03 -1.05 21.77
C GLU A 318 -17.07 0.25 22.59
N ASN A 319 -17.04 1.40 21.92
CA ASN A 319 -16.90 2.70 22.55
C ASN A 319 -18.18 3.55 22.55
N SER A 320 -19.25 3.11 21.86
CA SER A 320 -20.50 3.89 21.80
C SER A 320 -21.74 3.01 21.63
N PHE A 321 -22.67 3.15 22.59
CA PHE A 321 -24.03 2.63 22.49
C PHE A 321 -24.74 3.14 21.23
N GLU A 322 -24.58 4.43 20.92
CA GLU A 322 -25.20 5.05 19.76
C GLU A 322 -24.67 4.50 18.45
N ALA A 323 -23.40 4.13 18.37
CA ALA A 323 -22.84 3.45 17.20
C ALA A 323 -23.54 2.11 16.94
N CYS A 324 -23.81 1.30 17.99
CA CYS A 324 -24.61 0.08 17.86
C CYS A 324 -26.01 0.35 17.30
N ARG A 325 -26.71 1.37 17.84
CA ARG A 325 -28.04 1.77 17.34
C ARG A 325 -28.00 2.21 15.87
N ILE A 326 -27.04 3.07 15.51
CA ILE A 326 -26.92 3.58 14.14
C ILE A 326 -26.62 2.45 13.15
N LEU A 327 -25.76 1.48 13.52
CA LEU A 327 -25.48 0.33 12.67
C LEU A 327 -26.74 -0.49 12.36
N THR A 328 -27.57 -0.72 13.38
CA THR A 328 -28.88 -1.35 13.19
C THR A 328 -29.78 -0.53 12.25
N GLU A 329 -29.89 0.79 12.48
CA GLU A 329 -30.69 1.70 11.65
C GLU A 329 -30.20 1.79 10.19
N CYS A 330 -28.90 1.65 9.96
CA CYS A 330 -28.31 1.65 8.62
C CYS A 330 -28.44 0.29 7.91
N GLY A 331 -29.00 -0.72 8.55
CA GLY A 331 -29.27 -2.02 7.94
C GLY A 331 -28.08 -2.98 7.98
N PHE A 332 -27.24 -2.95 9.01
CA PHE A 332 -26.10 -3.88 9.16
C PHE A 332 -26.47 -5.35 8.90
N PHE A 333 -27.59 -5.80 9.47
CA PHE A 333 -28.09 -7.17 9.31
C PHE A 333 -28.59 -7.52 7.89
N HIS A 334 -28.67 -6.55 6.97
CA HIS A 334 -29.04 -6.77 5.57
C HIS A 334 -27.83 -7.02 4.67
N CYS A 335 -26.61 -6.85 5.17
CA CYS A 335 -25.37 -7.02 4.41
C CYS A 335 -24.94 -8.50 4.33
N LEU A 336 -25.64 -9.33 3.55
CA LEU A 336 -25.36 -10.77 3.48
C LEU A 336 -23.97 -11.15 2.93
N ASN A 337 -23.29 -10.24 2.23
CA ASN A 337 -21.97 -10.50 1.64
C ASN A 337 -20.87 -10.81 2.67
N PHE A 338 -21.06 -10.47 3.96
CA PHE A 338 -20.10 -10.82 5.03
C PHE A 338 -19.70 -12.29 5.06
N PHE A 339 -20.64 -13.20 4.74
CA PHE A 339 -20.38 -14.65 4.76
C PHE A 339 -19.45 -15.13 3.65
N GLN A 340 -19.12 -14.27 2.68
CA GLN A 340 -18.19 -14.56 1.57
C GLN A 340 -16.81 -13.91 1.77
N LEU A 341 -16.62 -13.04 2.77
CA LEU A 341 -15.45 -12.14 2.90
C LEU A 341 -14.37 -12.64 3.88
N GLY A 342 -14.28 -13.95 4.09
CA GLY A 342 -13.27 -14.60 4.93
C GLY A 342 -13.63 -14.72 6.42
N TYR A 343 -12.85 -15.54 7.14
CA TYR A 343 -13.12 -15.91 8.54
C TYR A 343 -12.98 -14.74 9.52
N GLU A 344 -11.88 -13.97 9.43
CA GLU A 344 -11.62 -12.83 10.33
C GLU A 344 -12.71 -11.75 10.23
N THR A 345 -13.18 -11.47 9.01
CA THR A 345 -14.31 -10.55 8.78
C THR A 345 -15.57 -11.06 9.48
N GLN A 346 -15.85 -12.36 9.40
CA GLN A 346 -17.02 -12.97 10.05
C GLN A 346 -16.90 -12.98 11.57
N LYS A 347 -15.69 -13.15 12.10
CA LYS A 347 -15.40 -13.04 13.53
C LYS A 347 -15.73 -11.63 14.04
N ASN A 348 -15.33 -10.60 13.29
CA ASN A 348 -15.71 -9.23 13.60
C ASN A 348 -17.22 -8.99 13.49
N VAL A 349 -17.90 -9.59 12.51
CA VAL A 349 -19.37 -9.52 12.39
C VAL A 349 -20.07 -10.17 13.58
N LEU A 350 -19.57 -11.32 14.06
CA LEU A 350 -20.04 -11.94 15.31
C LEU A 350 -19.86 -11.00 16.50
N LYS A 351 -18.67 -10.39 16.62
CA LYS A 351 -18.36 -9.45 17.69
C LYS A 351 -19.27 -8.21 17.65
N ILE A 352 -19.48 -7.62 16.49
CA ILE A 352 -20.41 -6.48 16.29
C ILE A 352 -21.83 -6.90 16.67
N THR A 353 -22.29 -8.07 16.23
CA THR A 353 -23.63 -8.59 16.57
C THR A 353 -23.80 -8.77 18.08
N ASN A 354 -22.79 -9.29 18.78
CA ASN A 354 -22.81 -9.42 20.23
C ASN A 354 -22.81 -8.06 20.95
N LEU A 355 -22.04 -7.08 20.45
CA LEU A 355 -22.06 -5.71 20.97
C LEU A 355 -23.41 -5.02 20.75
N ILE A 356 -24.04 -5.23 19.59
CA ILE A 356 -25.40 -4.75 19.33
C ILE A 356 -26.36 -5.44 20.30
N TYR A 357 -26.30 -6.76 20.49
CA TYR A 357 -27.18 -7.48 21.42
C TYR A 357 -27.06 -6.97 22.87
N LYS A 358 -25.83 -6.78 23.36
CA LYS A 358 -25.56 -6.34 24.74
C LYS A 358 -25.99 -4.90 25.00
N ASN A 359 -25.87 -4.04 23.97
CA ASN A 359 -26.09 -2.62 24.12
C ASN A 359 -27.39 -2.12 23.48
N HIS A 360 -28.03 -2.84 22.57
CA HIS A 360 -29.18 -2.36 21.80
C HIS A 360 -30.16 -3.48 21.43
N SER A 361 -31.38 -3.11 21.04
CA SER A 361 -32.37 -4.07 20.57
C SER A 361 -32.05 -4.54 19.15
N ILE A 362 -31.97 -5.86 18.97
CA ILE A 362 -31.86 -6.47 17.65
C ILE A 362 -33.25 -6.54 16.98
N PRO A 363 -33.40 -6.09 15.72
CA PRO A 363 -34.65 -6.25 14.97
C PRO A 363 -35.00 -7.73 14.79
N THR A 364 -36.28 -8.06 14.93
CA THR A 364 -36.76 -9.45 14.88
C THR A 364 -37.40 -9.79 13.55
N ASP A 365 -37.09 -9.02 12.50
CA ASP A 365 -37.56 -9.31 11.15
C ASP A 365 -36.87 -10.56 10.57
N LYS A 366 -37.52 -11.19 9.59
CA LYS A 366 -37.07 -12.46 9.00
C LYS A 366 -35.64 -12.40 8.43
N ILE A 367 -35.20 -11.27 7.88
CA ILE A 367 -33.88 -11.14 7.27
C ILE A 367 -32.83 -11.11 8.38
N THR A 368 -33.06 -10.30 9.41
CA THR A 368 -32.16 -10.20 10.58
C THR A 368 -32.04 -11.53 11.32
N LEU A 369 -33.16 -12.22 11.58
CA LEU A 369 -33.11 -13.52 12.25
C LEU A 369 -32.34 -14.57 11.45
N ARG A 370 -32.52 -14.61 10.12
CA ARG A 370 -31.77 -15.51 9.23
C ARG A 370 -30.27 -15.17 9.21
N PHE A 371 -29.94 -13.89 9.23
CA PHE A 371 -28.55 -13.43 9.31
C PHE A 371 -27.87 -13.96 10.57
N ILE A 372 -28.49 -13.73 11.74
CA ILE A 372 -27.94 -14.12 13.03
C ILE A 372 -27.86 -15.65 13.12
N PHE A 373 -28.89 -16.38 12.69
CA PHE A 373 -28.87 -17.84 12.61
C PHE A 373 -27.67 -18.37 11.81
N THR A 374 -27.50 -17.86 10.58
CA THR A 374 -26.38 -18.26 9.70
C THR A 374 -25.03 -17.99 10.37
N LEU A 375 -24.92 -16.86 11.09
CA LEU A 375 -23.72 -16.47 11.80
C LEU A 375 -23.42 -17.39 13.00
N VAL A 376 -24.39 -17.66 13.88
CA VAL A 376 -24.15 -18.46 15.10
C VAL A 376 -23.82 -19.91 14.77
N ILE A 377 -24.57 -20.53 13.85
CA ILE A 377 -24.34 -21.93 13.47
C ILE A 377 -22.91 -22.13 12.95
N LYS A 378 -22.42 -21.16 12.18
CA LYS A 378 -21.05 -21.19 11.66
C LYS A 378 -19.99 -21.19 12.75
N PHE A 379 -20.22 -20.47 13.85
CA PHE A 379 -19.26 -20.34 14.94
C PHE A 379 -19.37 -21.42 16.01
N PHE A 380 -20.42 -22.26 15.99
CA PHE A 380 -20.53 -23.43 16.87
C PHE A 380 -19.44 -24.49 16.62
N ASP A 381 -18.89 -24.54 15.40
CA ASP A 381 -17.75 -25.42 15.05
C ASP A 381 -16.37 -24.75 15.24
N SER A 382 -16.32 -23.55 15.83
CA SER A 382 -15.03 -22.87 16.02
C SER A 382 -14.12 -23.68 16.95
N SER A 383 -12.81 -23.64 16.68
CA SER A 383 -11.81 -24.15 17.62
C SER A 383 -11.57 -23.20 18.80
N ASP A 384 -12.06 -21.96 18.75
CA ASP A 384 -11.92 -20.96 19.81
C ASP A 384 -13.17 -20.96 20.71
N GLU A 385 -12.97 -21.30 21.99
CA GLU A 385 -14.04 -21.31 23.00
C GLU A 385 -14.77 -19.97 23.09
N LEU A 386 -14.06 -18.85 22.99
CA LEU A 386 -14.67 -17.52 23.16
C LEU A 386 -15.63 -17.20 22.01
N GLU A 387 -15.35 -17.69 20.81
CA GLU A 387 -16.21 -17.48 19.66
C GLU A 387 -17.49 -18.29 19.78
N ILE A 388 -17.40 -19.54 20.24
CA ILE A 388 -18.58 -20.37 20.55
C ILE A 388 -19.42 -19.68 21.62
N ILE A 389 -18.80 -19.21 22.70
CA ILE A 389 -19.51 -18.52 23.80
C ILE A 389 -20.21 -17.27 23.27
N MET A 390 -19.55 -16.42 22.47
CA MET A 390 -20.18 -15.24 21.87
C MET A 390 -21.37 -15.61 20.98
N ALA A 391 -21.28 -16.69 20.20
CA ALA A 391 -22.39 -17.18 19.38
C ALA A 391 -23.56 -17.66 20.25
N LEU A 392 -23.29 -18.37 21.35
CA LEU A 392 -24.30 -18.80 22.30
C LEU A 392 -24.97 -17.61 23.01
N GLU A 393 -24.23 -16.56 23.37
CA GLU A 393 -24.79 -15.37 24.02
C GLU A 393 -25.86 -14.67 23.17
N ILE A 394 -25.69 -14.63 21.84
CA ILE A 394 -26.66 -13.99 20.93
C ILE A 394 -27.79 -14.92 20.49
N THR A 395 -27.65 -16.24 20.67
CA THR A 395 -28.63 -17.24 20.24
C THR A 395 -30.06 -17.02 20.79
N PRO A 396 -30.28 -16.58 22.05
CA PRO A 396 -31.62 -16.29 22.57
C PRO A 396 -32.43 -15.28 21.74
N THR A 397 -31.76 -14.36 21.03
CA THR A 397 -32.45 -13.39 20.15
C THR A 397 -33.25 -14.03 19.04
N ILE A 398 -32.81 -15.23 18.62
CA ILE A 398 -33.49 -16.01 17.60
C ILE A 398 -34.70 -16.72 18.23
N ILE A 399 -34.54 -17.28 19.44
CA ILE A 399 -35.50 -18.14 20.17
C ILE A 399 -36.84 -17.46 20.44
N ASP A 400 -36.81 -16.19 20.85
CA ASP A 400 -38.03 -15.49 21.26
C ASP A 400 -38.99 -15.14 20.11
N ASN A 401 -38.58 -15.26 18.83
CA ASN A 401 -39.29 -14.64 17.71
C ASN A 401 -39.66 -15.57 16.55
N ASN A 402 -39.37 -16.86 16.60
CA ASN A 402 -39.73 -17.79 15.53
C ASN A 402 -40.13 -19.17 16.08
N ASN A 403 -41.35 -19.62 15.77
CA ASN A 403 -41.77 -21.03 15.95
C ASN A 403 -41.13 -21.99 14.91
N GLN A 404 -40.22 -21.50 14.08
CA GLN A 404 -39.54 -22.23 13.00
C GLN A 404 -38.02 -22.10 13.11
N ILE A 405 -37.49 -22.02 14.33
CA ILE A 405 -36.04 -22.04 14.51
C ILE A 405 -35.63 -23.47 14.26
N GLU A 406 -35.13 -23.62 13.05
CA GLU A 406 -34.93 -24.85 12.31
C GLU A 406 -34.28 -25.89 13.20
N GLU A 407 -34.80 -27.12 13.14
CA GLU A 407 -34.31 -28.34 13.79
C GLU A 407 -32.76 -28.41 13.89
N GLU A 408 -32.07 -27.82 12.91
CA GLU A 408 -30.63 -27.55 12.93
C GLU A 408 -30.14 -26.80 14.18
N LEU A 409 -30.69 -25.65 14.59
CA LEU A 409 -30.24 -24.95 15.81
C LEU A 409 -30.38 -25.85 17.03
N PHE A 410 -31.51 -26.54 17.14
CA PHE A 410 -31.80 -27.42 18.28
C PHE A 410 -30.78 -28.56 18.34
N ASN A 411 -30.59 -29.30 17.24
CA ASN A 411 -29.64 -30.39 17.15
C ASN A 411 -28.21 -29.92 17.48
N ARG A 412 -27.81 -28.75 17.00
CA ARG A 412 -26.49 -28.19 17.24
C ARG A 412 -26.30 -27.74 18.69
N LEU A 413 -27.33 -27.20 19.32
CA LEU A 413 -27.31 -26.91 20.76
C LEU A 413 -27.26 -28.18 21.61
N GLU A 414 -27.96 -29.26 21.21
CA GLU A 414 -27.86 -30.56 21.87
C GLU A 414 -26.44 -31.13 21.79
N GLU A 415 -25.80 -31.07 20.62
CA GLU A 415 -24.40 -31.46 20.43
C GLU A 415 -23.47 -30.65 21.36
N LEU A 416 -23.61 -29.32 21.38
CA LEU A 416 -22.81 -28.45 22.26
C LEU A 416 -23.09 -28.68 23.75
N SER A 417 -24.30 -29.10 24.11
CA SER A 417 -24.66 -29.43 25.50
C SER A 417 -23.87 -30.62 26.05
N LEU A 418 -23.36 -31.47 25.17
CA LEU A 418 -22.54 -32.65 25.48
C LEU A 418 -21.03 -32.37 25.33
N ASN A 419 -20.63 -31.14 25.03
CA ASN A 419 -19.23 -30.76 24.86
C ASN A 419 -18.43 -30.99 26.16
N GLU A 420 -17.18 -31.47 26.02
CA GLU A 420 -16.27 -31.71 27.15
C GLU A 420 -15.88 -30.41 27.88
N ASN A 421 -15.95 -29.27 27.20
CA ASN A 421 -15.77 -27.96 27.81
C ASN A 421 -17.02 -27.58 28.62
N GLU A 422 -16.89 -27.59 29.95
CA GLU A 422 -17.99 -27.34 30.89
C GLU A 422 -18.68 -25.98 30.68
N ARG A 423 -17.95 -24.94 30.24
CA ARG A 423 -18.53 -23.62 29.98
C ARG A 423 -19.46 -23.64 28.77
N ILE A 424 -18.99 -24.20 27.66
CA ILE A 424 -19.79 -24.34 26.43
C ILE A 424 -21.04 -25.19 26.73
N SER A 425 -20.85 -26.34 27.39
CA SER A 425 -21.94 -27.22 27.80
C SER A 425 -22.97 -26.50 28.66
N TYR A 426 -22.53 -25.71 29.64
CA TYR A 426 -23.40 -24.94 30.52
C TYR A 426 -24.24 -23.90 29.75
N HIS A 427 -23.60 -23.11 28.88
CA HIS A 427 -24.30 -22.10 28.08
C HIS A 427 -25.33 -22.73 27.13
N ALA A 428 -24.96 -23.82 26.42
CA ALA A 428 -25.87 -24.53 25.53
C ALA A 428 -27.08 -25.11 26.27
N LYS A 429 -26.88 -25.75 27.44
CA LYS A 429 -27.96 -26.26 28.29
C LYS A 429 -28.90 -25.14 28.77
N SER A 430 -28.34 -24.00 29.16
CA SER A 430 -29.13 -22.84 29.57
C SER A 430 -30.08 -22.38 28.47
N ILE A 431 -29.59 -22.34 27.23
CA ILE A 431 -30.36 -21.93 26.06
C ILE A 431 -31.42 -22.97 25.69
N LEU A 432 -31.11 -24.26 25.72
CA LEU A 432 -32.08 -25.33 25.47
C LEU A 432 -33.29 -25.25 26.42
N ASN A 433 -33.09 -24.85 27.67
CA ASN A 433 -34.17 -24.67 28.64
C ASN A 433 -35.08 -23.46 28.34
N LEU A 434 -34.67 -22.55 27.46
CA LEU A 434 -35.50 -21.41 27.02
C LEU A 434 -36.45 -21.80 25.89
N ILE A 435 -36.22 -22.94 25.22
CA ILE A 435 -37.07 -23.41 24.12
C ILE A 435 -38.28 -24.14 24.74
N PRO A 436 -39.52 -23.62 24.56
CA PRO A 436 -40.71 -24.29 25.11
C PRO A 436 -40.90 -25.67 24.47
N SER A 437 -41.09 -26.67 25.33
CA SER A 437 -41.28 -28.09 25.00
C SER A 437 -42.51 -28.39 24.18
#